data_AF-A0A0K8SIW2-F1
#
_entry.id   AF-A0A0K8SIW2-F1
#
_cell.length_a   1.000
_cell.length_b   1.000
_cell.length_c   1.000
_cell.angle_alpha   90.00
_cell.angle_beta   90.00
_cell.angle_gamma   90.00
#
_symmetry.space_group_name_H-M   'P 1'
#
loop_
_entity.id
_entity.type
_entity.pdbx_description
1 polymer ?
#
loop_
_entity_poly.entity_id
_entity_poly.type
_entity_poly.pdbx_seq_one_letter_code
_entity_poly.pdbx_strand_id
1 'polypeptide(L)'
;MMKSTLPIVWRWRCIVLIATAGVFVRGQDAGSNLVATLPNSDLISKLVKLLENGSSSNAELRKIYLTGNATCNDGTPAGYYMRKSPESQRWIVFLEGGWYCYDEHSCASRWSRMQHLMSSK
;
A
#
# COMPACT_ATOMS: atom_id res chain seq x y z
N MET A 1 -12.96 47.02 -17.85
CA MET A 1 -12.19 46.33 -18.92
C MET A 1 -12.15 44.85 -18.55
N MET A 2 -13.13 44.03 -18.94
CA MET A 2 -13.21 43.37 -20.26
C MET A 2 -11.83 42.88 -20.75
N LYS A 3 -11.56 41.60 -20.52
CA LYS A 3 -11.11 40.66 -21.56
C LYS A 3 -11.52 39.25 -21.18
N SER A 4 -12.63 38.86 -21.78
CA SER A 4 -13.03 37.49 -22.08
C SER A 4 -12.04 36.86 -23.05
N THR A 5 -11.41 35.77 -22.64
CA THR A 5 -10.86 34.75 -23.55
C THR A 5 -10.96 33.40 -22.87
N LEU A 6 -12.04 32.69 -23.15
CA LEU A 6 -12.16 31.25 -22.91
C LEU A 6 -11.29 30.53 -23.93
N PRO A 7 -10.37 29.62 -23.52
CA PRO A 7 -9.88 28.59 -24.40
C PRO A 7 -10.76 27.33 -24.25
N ILE A 8 -11.43 26.99 -25.34
CA ILE A 8 -11.94 25.65 -25.62
C ILE A 8 -10.76 24.68 -25.58
N VAL A 9 -10.74 23.72 -24.64
CA VAL A 9 -9.95 22.50 -24.79
C VAL A 9 -10.53 21.36 -23.93
N TRP A 10 -11.27 20.51 -24.63
CA TRP A 10 -11.43 19.05 -24.48
C TRP A 10 -11.64 18.45 -23.08
N ARG A 11 -12.92 18.23 -22.78
CA ARG A 11 -13.39 17.22 -21.84
C ARG A 11 -12.91 15.83 -22.28
N TRP A 12 -11.78 15.37 -21.75
CA TRP A 12 -11.44 13.94 -21.76
C TRP A 12 -12.22 13.25 -20.64
N ARG A 13 -13.51 12.97 -20.91
CA ARG A 13 -14.20 11.93 -20.15
C ARG A 13 -13.78 10.58 -20.72
N CYS A 14 -12.70 10.01 -20.19
CA CYS A 14 -12.53 8.56 -20.23
C CYS A 14 -13.55 7.96 -19.25
N ILE A 15 -14.81 7.83 -19.68
CA ILE A 15 -15.73 6.88 -19.04
C ILE A 15 -15.36 5.54 -19.66
N VAL A 16 -14.47 4.81 -18.99
CA VAL A 16 -14.40 3.37 -19.19
C VAL A 16 -15.58 2.80 -18.41
N LEU A 17 -16.70 2.55 -19.10
CA LEU A 17 -17.72 1.64 -18.58
C LEU A 17 -17.12 0.24 -18.60
N ILE A 18 -16.53 -0.18 -17.49
CA ILE A 18 -16.19 -1.59 -17.29
C ILE A 18 -17.52 -2.30 -17.08
N ALA A 19 -17.97 -3.01 -18.12
CA ALA A 19 -19.00 -4.02 -17.98
C ALA A 19 -18.48 -5.11 -17.04
N THR A 20 -18.94 -5.12 -15.78
CA THR A 20 -18.72 -6.26 -14.89
C THR A 20 -19.71 -7.36 -15.25
N ALA A 21 -19.43 -8.11 -16.31
CA ALA A 21 -19.90 -9.49 -16.41
C ALA A 21 -18.93 -10.36 -15.60
N GLY A 22 -18.99 -10.23 -14.28
CA GLY A 22 -18.30 -11.12 -13.36
C GLY A 22 -19.09 -12.41 -13.23
N VAL A 23 -18.87 -13.35 -14.15
CA VAL A 23 -19.21 -14.77 -13.90
C VAL A 23 -18.42 -15.19 -12.66
N PHE A 24 -19.14 -15.53 -11.60
CA PHE A 24 -18.55 -16.08 -10.39
C PHE A 24 -18.15 -17.54 -10.68
N VAL A 25 -16.96 -17.74 -11.23
CA VAL A 25 -16.33 -19.06 -11.24
C VAL A 25 -15.93 -19.33 -9.80
N ARG A 26 -16.68 -20.20 -9.10
CA ARG A 26 -16.15 -20.85 -7.90
C ARG A 26 -14.98 -21.69 -8.38
N GLY A 27 -13.77 -21.23 -8.10
CA GLY A 27 -12.59 -22.08 -8.13
C GLY A 27 -12.81 -23.18 -7.11
N GLN A 28 -13.18 -24.36 -7.59
CA GLN A 28 -13.04 -25.58 -6.84
C GLN A 28 -11.53 -25.88 -6.89
N ASP A 29 -10.79 -25.44 -5.89
CA ASP A 29 -9.43 -25.93 -5.69
C ASP A 29 -9.57 -27.41 -5.36
N ALA A 30 -9.47 -28.25 -6.39
CA ALA A 30 -9.14 -29.64 -6.25
C ALA A 30 -7.67 -29.71 -5.82
N GLY A 31 -7.42 -29.25 -4.59
CA GLY A 31 -6.22 -29.57 -3.83
C GLY A 31 -6.16 -31.08 -3.80
N SER A 32 -5.26 -31.61 -4.62
CA SER A 32 -5.08 -33.02 -4.83
C SER A 32 -4.75 -33.64 -3.47
N ASN A 33 -5.57 -34.57 -3.00
CA ASN A 33 -5.31 -35.37 -1.80
C ASN A 33 -4.16 -36.37 -2.04
N LEU A 34 -3.01 -35.87 -2.51
CA LEU A 34 -1.78 -36.64 -2.68
C LEU A 34 -1.17 -37.07 -1.32
N VAL A 35 -1.73 -36.57 -0.21
CA VAL A 35 -1.29 -36.88 1.15
C VAL A 35 -2.02 -38.10 1.74
N ALA A 36 -3.11 -38.57 1.13
CA ALA A 36 -3.97 -39.60 1.72
C ALA A 36 -3.49 -41.05 1.56
N THR A 37 -2.38 -41.33 0.87
CA THR A 37 -2.00 -42.70 0.48
C THR A 37 -0.55 -43.12 0.78
N LEU A 38 0.19 -42.44 1.66
CA LEU A 38 1.57 -42.84 2.01
C LEU A 38 1.74 -43.16 3.50
N PRO A 39 2.38 -44.30 3.84
CA PRO A 39 2.62 -44.70 5.22
C PRO A 39 3.77 -43.88 5.82
N ASN A 40 3.62 -43.48 7.08
CA ASN A 40 4.51 -42.63 7.89
C ASN A 40 4.35 -41.11 7.70
N SER A 41 3.29 -40.62 8.35
CA SER A 41 2.87 -39.24 8.54
C SER A 41 3.91 -38.28 9.11
N ASP A 42 5.00 -38.77 9.72
CA ASP A 42 5.88 -37.93 10.56
C ASP A 42 6.94 -37.18 9.75
N LEU A 43 7.49 -37.80 8.69
CA LEU A 43 8.43 -37.15 7.79
C LEU A 43 7.72 -36.16 6.87
N ILE A 44 6.55 -36.55 6.36
CA ILE A 44 5.73 -35.69 5.52
C ILE A 44 5.22 -34.50 6.34
N SER A 45 4.74 -34.70 7.57
CA SER A 45 4.32 -33.57 8.41
C SER A 45 5.49 -32.67 8.85
N LYS A 46 6.68 -33.22 9.09
CA LYS A 46 7.90 -32.40 9.30
C LYS A 46 8.28 -31.61 8.05
N LEU A 47 8.24 -32.21 6.87
CA LEU A 47 8.51 -31.53 5.60
C LEU A 47 7.47 -30.45 5.32
N VAL A 48 6.18 -30.74 5.51
CA VAL A 48 5.10 -29.75 5.40
C VAL A 48 5.30 -28.60 6.38
N LYS A 49 5.64 -28.88 7.66
CA LYS A 49 5.96 -27.83 8.64
C LYS A 49 7.20 -27.00 8.27
N LEU A 50 8.22 -27.61 7.67
CA LEU A 50 9.41 -26.90 7.18
C LEU A 50 9.10 -26.04 5.95
N LEU A 51 8.20 -26.49 5.08
CA LEU A 51 7.75 -25.76 3.90
C LEU A 51 6.75 -24.65 4.25
N GLU A 52 5.87 -24.85 5.24
CA GLU A 52 4.97 -23.81 5.76
C GLU A 52 5.72 -22.70 6.51
N ASN A 53 6.86 -23.02 7.13
CA ASN A 53 7.77 -22.02 7.71
C ASN A 53 8.60 -21.30 6.62
N GLY A 54 8.56 -21.80 5.38
CA GLY A 54 9.19 -21.23 4.20
C GLY A 54 8.23 -20.29 3.48
N SER A 55 8.40 -18.99 3.71
CA SER A 55 7.86 -17.91 2.86
C SER A 55 6.36 -17.61 3.01
N SER A 56 5.99 -17.14 4.20
CA SER A 56 5.35 -15.83 4.26
C SER A 56 5.75 -15.16 5.55
N SER A 57 6.94 -14.56 5.57
CA SER A 57 7.12 -13.49 6.52
C SER A 57 6.15 -12.39 6.09
N ASN A 58 5.00 -12.31 6.76
CA ASN A 58 4.25 -11.08 6.93
C ASN A 58 5.14 -10.11 7.72
N ALA A 59 6.31 -9.82 7.16
CA ALA A 59 7.26 -8.91 7.72
C ALA A 59 6.62 -7.54 7.55
N GLU A 60 6.24 -6.97 8.68
CA GLU A 60 5.69 -5.63 8.80
C GLU A 60 6.73 -4.61 8.37
N LEU A 61 6.27 -3.49 7.82
CA LEU A 61 7.14 -2.36 7.51
C LEU A 61 7.55 -1.67 8.81
N ARG A 62 8.86 -1.49 9.04
CA ARG A 62 9.37 -0.83 10.25
C ARG A 62 9.51 0.67 10.04
N LYS A 63 8.97 1.47 10.97
CA LYS A 63 9.10 2.94 10.96
C LYS A 63 10.55 3.35 11.26
N ILE A 64 11.09 4.27 10.46
CA ILE A 64 12.43 4.84 10.61
C ILE A 64 12.31 6.36 10.45
N TYR A 65 12.82 7.12 11.40
CA TYR A 65 12.90 8.58 11.32
C TYR A 65 14.17 9.03 10.59
N LEU A 66 14.08 10.13 9.87
CA LEU A 66 15.21 10.74 9.19
C LEU A 66 16.14 11.43 10.18
N THR A 67 17.45 11.35 9.93
CA THR A 67 18.46 12.16 10.61
C THR A 67 18.66 13.46 9.83
N GLY A 68 18.37 14.61 10.44
CA GLY A 68 18.53 15.94 9.82
C GLY A 68 17.34 16.87 10.06
N ASN A 69 17.19 17.88 9.19
CA ASN A 69 16.21 18.96 9.36
C ASN A 69 14.91 18.76 8.56
N ALA A 70 14.67 17.56 8.00
CA ALA A 70 13.44 17.27 7.28
C ALA A 70 12.31 16.97 8.28
N THR A 71 11.28 17.81 8.29
CA THR A 71 10.17 17.73 9.27
C THR A 71 8.80 17.67 8.59
N CYS A 72 7.82 17.16 9.33
CA CYS A 72 6.40 17.33 9.02
C CYS A 72 5.97 18.79 9.24
N ASN A 73 4.70 19.08 8.93
CA ASN A 73 4.13 20.43 9.03
C ASN A 73 4.11 20.96 10.48
N ASP A 74 4.06 20.09 11.47
CA ASP A 74 4.11 20.44 12.90
C ASP A 74 5.53 20.49 13.49
N GLY A 75 6.57 20.32 12.66
CA GLY A 75 7.97 20.31 13.07
C GLY A 75 8.47 18.97 13.61
N THR A 76 7.63 17.93 13.68
CA THR A 76 8.10 16.59 14.08
C THR A 76 8.99 15.95 13.00
N PRO A 77 9.92 15.05 13.36
CA PRO A 77 10.83 14.44 12.39
C PRO A 77 10.09 13.64 11.31
N ALA A 78 10.37 13.91 10.04
CA ALA A 78 9.83 13.09 8.97
C ALA A 78 10.45 11.68 8.98
N GLY A 79 9.78 10.71 8.36
CA GLY A 79 10.23 9.32 8.34
C GLY A 79 9.62 8.53 7.20
N TYR A 80 10.04 7.27 7.09
CA TYR A 80 9.49 6.31 6.15
C TYR A 80 9.38 4.95 6.83
N TYR A 81 8.60 4.05 6.23
CA TYR A 81 8.59 2.67 6.65
C TYR A 81 9.39 1.81 5.67
N MET A 82 10.16 0.86 6.18
CA MET A 82 11.01 -0.01 5.37
C MET A 82 10.93 -1.46 5.81
N ARG A 83 10.95 -2.34 4.81
CA ARG A 83 11.17 -3.77 4.97
C ARG A 83 12.22 -4.20 3.97
N LYS A 84 13.27 -4.85 4.46
CA LYS A 84 14.31 -5.42 3.60
C LYS A 84 13.85 -6.78 3.07
N SER A 85 14.10 -7.02 1.78
CA SER A 85 14.03 -8.35 1.17
C SER A 85 15.47 -8.76 0.87
N PRO A 86 16.08 -9.69 1.62
CA PRO A 86 17.52 -9.97 1.55
C PRO A 86 18.03 -10.33 0.15
N GLU A 87 17.18 -10.94 -0.67
CA GLU A 87 17.55 -11.45 -1.99
C GLU A 87 17.17 -10.50 -3.14
N SER A 88 16.33 -9.49 -2.87
CA SER A 88 15.86 -8.55 -3.91
C SER A 88 16.74 -7.31 -3.99
N GLN A 89 17.19 -6.98 -5.21
CA GLN A 89 17.81 -5.69 -5.52
C GLN A 89 16.80 -4.63 -6.00
N ARG A 90 15.51 -4.99 -6.12
CA ARG A 90 14.45 -4.08 -6.56
C ARG A 90 13.94 -3.25 -5.39
N TRP A 91 13.68 -1.98 -5.67
CA TRP A 91 13.11 -1.02 -4.72
C TRP A 91 11.72 -0.60 -5.16
N ILE A 92 10.79 -0.56 -4.21
CA ILE A 92 9.47 0.04 -4.39
C ILE A 92 9.37 1.16 -3.37
N VAL A 93 9.14 2.38 -3.83
CA VAL A 93 8.92 3.56 -3.00
C VAL A 93 7.50 4.03 -3.23
N PHE A 94 6.69 3.99 -2.17
CA PHE A 94 5.30 4.45 -2.20
C PHE A 94 5.21 5.80 -1.49
N LEU A 95 4.57 6.77 -2.15
CA LEU A 95 4.30 8.09 -1.59
C LEU A 95 2.82 8.18 -1.22
N GLU A 96 2.52 8.29 0.07
CA GLU A 96 1.15 8.41 0.55
C GLU A 96 0.54 9.74 0.10
N GLY A 97 -0.72 9.70 -0.33
CA GLY A 97 -1.49 10.87 -0.74
C GLY A 97 -2.28 11.50 0.43
N GLY A 98 -3.36 12.20 0.09
CA GLY A 98 -4.31 12.71 1.10
C GLY A 98 -4.56 14.21 1.03
N TRP A 99 -4.67 14.78 -0.18
CA TRP A 99 -4.90 16.22 -0.40
C TRP A 99 -3.81 17.13 0.20
N TYR A 100 -4.00 18.45 0.10
CA TYR A 100 -3.08 19.47 0.58
C TYR A 100 -3.84 20.60 1.28
N CYS A 101 -3.12 21.49 1.96
CA CYS A 101 -3.60 22.81 2.37
C CYS A 101 -2.73 23.88 1.70
N TYR A 102 -3.26 25.10 1.55
CA TYR A 102 -2.65 26.14 0.71
C TYR A 102 -2.67 27.54 1.35
N ASP A 103 -3.33 27.69 2.49
CA ASP A 103 -3.36 28.91 3.30
C ASP A 103 -3.50 28.55 4.79
N GLU A 104 -3.35 29.54 5.67
CA GLU A 104 -3.40 29.32 7.12
C GLU A 104 -4.74 28.72 7.58
N HIS A 105 -5.86 29.21 7.03
CA HIS A 105 -7.19 28.71 7.38
C HIS A 105 -7.38 27.25 6.96
N SER A 106 -6.99 26.88 5.74
CA SER A 106 -7.08 25.50 5.24
C SER A 106 -6.15 24.56 5.99
N CYS A 107 -4.94 25.02 6.37
CA CYS A 107 -4.02 24.21 7.17
C CYS A 107 -4.52 24.03 8.61
N ALA A 108 -5.10 25.07 9.24
CA ALA A 108 -5.73 24.95 10.55
C ALA A 108 -6.93 23.99 10.53
N SER A 109 -7.80 24.10 9.51
CA SER A 109 -8.91 23.16 9.34
C SER A 109 -8.44 21.74 9.06
N ARG A 110 -7.33 21.57 8.33
CA ARG A 110 -6.73 20.26 8.06
C ARG A 110 -6.16 19.67 9.34
N TRP A 111 -5.44 20.45 10.14
CA TRP A 111 -4.89 20.03 11.42
C TRP A 111 -5.97 19.47 12.35
N SER A 112 -7.13 20.15 12.43
CA SER A 112 -8.22 19.71 13.30
C SER A 112 -8.91 18.41 12.85
N ARG A 113 -8.83 18.06 11.56
CA ARG A 113 -9.57 16.93 10.97
C ARG A 113 -8.69 15.74 10.58
N MET A 114 -7.44 16.01 10.23
CA MET A 114 -6.51 15.08 9.58
C MET A 114 -5.09 15.28 10.11
N GLN A 115 -4.95 15.35 11.44
CA GLN A 115 -3.66 15.57 12.12
C GLN A 115 -2.58 14.55 11.72
N HIS A 116 -2.97 13.29 11.48
CA HIS A 116 -2.05 12.21 11.08
C HIS A 116 -1.34 12.45 9.72
N LEU A 117 -1.87 13.34 8.87
CA LEU A 117 -1.23 13.75 7.60
C LEU A 117 -0.38 15.01 7.76
N MET A 118 -0.18 15.49 8.98
CA MET A 118 0.55 16.71 9.30
C MET A 118 1.58 16.53 10.44
N SER A 119 1.56 15.39 11.12
CA SER A 119 2.43 15.05 12.25
C SER A 119 2.92 13.61 12.16
N SER A 120 4.14 13.35 12.65
CA SER A 120 4.72 12.02 12.73
C SER A 120 4.55 11.34 14.10
N LYS A 121 3.86 11.98 15.06
CA LYS A 121 3.64 11.46 16.42
C LYS A 121 2.71 10.25 16.43
#